data_AF-A0A9E4KYD5-F1
#
_entry.id   AF-A0A9E4KYD5-F1
#
_cell.length_a   1.000
_cell.length_b   1.000
_cell.length_c   1.000
_cell.angle_alpha   90.00
_cell.angle_beta   90.00
_cell.angle_gamma   90.00
#
_symmetry.space_group_name_H-M   'P 1'
#
loop_
_entity.id
_entity.type
_entity.pdbx_description
1 polymer ?
#
loop_
_entity_poly.entity_id
_entity_poly.type
_entity_poly.pdbx_seq_one_letter_code
_entity_poly.pdbx_strand_id
1 'polypeptide(L)'
;MTDERNGNVTQPSKLTLYGLAMVGGLGLTLMMLGASIGVIYGTALDAEATHSLGLMIVGGLLLLVLAIGFWLGWVRPFERFDDINIPAEPEHH
;
A
#
# COMPACT_ATOMS: atom_id res chain seq x y z
N MET A 1 29.72 3.24 -27.05
CA MET A 1 28.41 3.80 -26.66
C MET A 1 28.30 3.55 -25.17
N THR A 2 28.55 4.58 -24.38
CA THR A 2 28.78 4.52 -22.94
C THR A 2 27.47 4.23 -22.22
N ASP A 3 27.44 3.14 -21.45
CA ASP A 3 26.31 2.79 -20.59
C ASP A 3 26.32 3.69 -19.35
N GLU A 4 25.62 4.82 -19.47
CA GLU A 4 25.43 5.80 -18.40
C GLU A 4 24.25 5.47 -17.47
N ARG A 5 23.73 4.24 -17.48
CA ARG A 5 22.55 3.88 -16.66
C ARG A 5 22.88 3.29 -15.28
N ASN A 6 24.01 3.65 -14.68
CA ASN A 6 24.21 3.52 -13.24
C ASN A 6 23.44 4.61 -12.48
N GLY A 7 22.17 4.82 -12.84
CA GLY A 7 21.24 5.54 -11.99
C GLY A 7 21.07 4.70 -10.74
N ASN A 8 21.62 5.14 -9.61
CA ASN A 8 21.40 4.57 -8.29
C ASN A 8 19.87 4.52 -8.04
N VAL A 9 19.20 3.45 -8.46
CA VAL A 9 17.81 3.20 -8.11
C VAL A 9 17.87 2.79 -6.64
N THR A 10 17.68 3.75 -5.76
CA THR A 10 17.67 3.54 -4.31
C THR A 10 16.54 2.57 -3.99
N GLN A 11 16.90 1.28 -3.93
CA GLN A 11 15.96 0.24 -3.53
C GLN A 11 15.41 0.62 -2.16
N PRO A 12 14.09 0.66 -1.99
CA PRO A 12 13.52 0.99 -0.70
C PRO A 12 14.05 0.01 0.34
N SER A 13 14.50 0.54 1.48
CA SER A 13 14.99 -0.29 2.56
C SER A 13 13.89 -1.27 2.98
N LYS A 14 14.28 -2.47 3.42
CA LYS A 14 13.32 -3.47 3.94
C LYS A 14 12.43 -2.86 5.02
N LEU A 15 13.01 -2.00 5.87
CA LEU A 15 12.28 -1.29 6.92
C LEU A 15 11.18 -0.38 6.36
N THR A 16 11.47 0.37 5.30
CA THR A 16 10.49 1.25 4.64
C THR A 16 9.33 0.44 4.06
N LEU A 17 9.62 -0.69 3.40
CA LEU A 17 8.58 -1.57 2.85
C LEU A 17 7.71 -2.18 3.95
N TYR A 18 8.32 -2.62 5.06
CA TYR A 18 7.57 -3.12 6.22
C TYR A 18 6.69 -2.03 6.85
N GLY A 19 7.22 -0.81 7.01
CA GLY A 19 6.44 0.32 7.52
C GLY A 19 5.23 0.61 6.64
N LEU A 20 5.42 0.60 5.32
CA LEU A 20 4.36 0.84 4.36
C LEU A 20 3.28 -0.27 4.39
N ALA A 21 3.71 -1.53 4.52
CA ALA A 21 2.81 -2.67 4.69
C ALA A 21 2.00 -2.58 6.01
N MET A 22 2.62 -2.13 7.10
CA MET A 22 1.93 -1.93 8.37
C MET A 22 0.89 -0.80 8.28
N VAL A 23 1.22 0.31 7.62
CA VAL A 23 0.28 1.42 7.41
C VAL A 23 -0.91 0.99 6.54
N GLY A 24 -0.64 0.30 5.43
CA GLY A 24 -1.70 -0.23 4.56
C GLY A 24 -2.57 -1.28 5.28
N GLY A 25 -1.96 -2.19 6.02
CA GLY A 25 -2.65 -3.21 6.82
C GLY A 25 -3.50 -2.61 7.95
N LEU A 26 -3.01 -1.56 8.60
CA LEU A 26 -3.78 -0.82 9.60
C LEU A 26 -5.01 -0.17 8.97
N GLY A 27 -4.87 0.46 7.79
CA GLY A 27 -5.99 1.05 7.05
C GLY A 27 -7.09 0.02 6.76
N LEU A 28 -6.72 -1.16 6.24
CA LEU A 28 -7.65 -2.26 6.03
C LEU A 28 -8.31 -2.74 7.33
N THR A 29 -7.55 -2.86 8.41
CA THR A 29 -8.08 -3.30 9.70
C THR A 29 -9.14 -2.33 10.24
N LEU A 30 -8.88 -1.02 10.16
CA LEU A 30 -9.86 0.01 10.54
C LEU A 30 -11.13 -0.06 9.70
N MET A 31 -11.00 -0.25 8.39
CA MET A 31 -12.17 -0.43 7.52
C MET A 31 -13.00 -1.66 7.91
N MET A 32 -12.35 -2.79 8.17
CA MET A 32 -13.03 -4.03 8.55
C MET A 32 -13.75 -3.89 9.90
N LEU A 33 -13.11 -3.26 10.89
CA LEU A 33 -13.75 -2.98 12.19
C LEU A 33 -14.94 -2.02 12.03
N GLY A 34 -14.79 -0.95 11.25
CA GLY A 34 -15.86 0.01 11.02
C GLY A 34 -17.06 -0.59 10.33
N ALA A 35 -16.82 -1.38 9.27
CA ALA A 35 -17.87 -2.10 8.57
C ALA A 35 -18.57 -3.11 9.50
N SER A 36 -17.82 -3.84 10.32
CA SER A 36 -18.39 -4.82 11.27
C SER A 36 -19.30 -4.15 12.29
N ILE A 37 -18.87 -3.04 12.91
CA ILE A 37 -19.68 -2.29 13.88
C ILE A 37 -20.93 -1.73 13.21
N GLY A 38 -20.80 -1.17 12.00
CA GLY A 38 -21.93 -0.64 11.24
C GLY A 38 -22.97 -1.72 10.90
N VAL A 39 -22.55 -2.94 10.57
CA VAL A 39 -23.46 -4.06 10.29
C VAL A 39 -24.18 -4.54 11.56
N ILE A 40 -23.49 -4.59 12.71
CA ILE A 40 -24.06 -5.11 13.96
C ILE A 40 -25.01 -4.10 14.62
N TYR A 41 -24.62 -2.81 14.65
CA TYR A 41 -25.28 -1.78 15.45
C TYR A 41 -25.95 -0.69 14.61
N GLY A 42 -26.02 -0.83 13.28
CA GLY A 42 -26.41 0.25 12.35
C GLY A 42 -27.69 1.01 12.70
N THR A 43 -28.70 0.36 13.27
CA THR A 43 -29.98 1.00 13.65
C THR A 43 -30.01 1.50 15.10
N ALA A 44 -29.01 1.15 15.91
CA ALA A 44 -28.90 1.51 17.33
C ALA A 44 -27.85 2.61 17.59
N LEU A 45 -27.13 3.03 16.55
CA LEU A 45 -26.10 4.06 16.63
C LEU A 45 -26.72 5.46 16.49
N ASP A 46 -26.32 6.37 17.36
CA ASP A 46 -26.65 7.78 17.25
C ASP A 46 -25.95 8.42 16.03
N ALA A 47 -26.41 9.61 15.64
CA ALA A 47 -25.90 10.33 14.46
C ALA A 47 -24.38 10.62 14.57
N GLU A 48 -23.89 10.95 15.77
CA GLU A 48 -22.46 11.21 16.01
C GLU A 48 -21.60 9.95 15.85
N ALA A 49 -22.09 8.82 16.37
CA ALA A 49 -21.39 7.53 16.26
C ALA A 49 -21.36 7.03 14.82
N THR A 50 -22.43 7.28 14.06
CA THR A 50 -22.48 6.97 12.62
C THR A 50 -21.49 7.81 11.83
N HIS A 51 -21.38 9.11 12.14
CA HIS A 51 -20.41 10.01 11.50
C HIS A 51 -18.97 9.56 11.79
N SER A 52 -18.64 9.26 13.06
CA SER A 52 -17.29 8.84 13.44
C SER A 52 -16.89 7.50 12.80
N LEU A 53 -17.82 6.54 12.69
CA LEU A 53 -17.61 5.30 11.93
C LEU A 53 -17.33 5.56 10.45
N GLY A 54 -18.11 6.45 9.82
CA GLY A 54 -17.87 6.88 8.45
C GLY A 54 -16.47 7.46 8.25
N LEU A 55 -16.04 8.36 9.14
CA LEU A 55 -14.69 8.92 9.14
C LEU A 55 -13.61 7.85 9.37
N MET A 56 -13.85 6.86 10.21
CA MET A 56 -12.90 5.77 10.45
C MET A 56 -12.71 4.92 9.19
N ILE A 57 -13.78 4.61 8.46
CA ILE A 57 -13.70 3.87 7.20
C ILE A 57 -12.98 4.69 6.13
N VAL A 58 -13.35 5.97 5.96
CA VAL A 58 -12.70 6.86 4.99
C VAL A 58 -11.23 7.08 5.34
N GLY A 59 -10.91 7.27 6.62
CA GLY A 59 -9.54 7.38 7.11
C GLY A 59 -8.72 6.12 6.83
N GLY A 60 -9.29 4.94 7.07
CA GLY A 60 -8.67 3.66 6.72
C GLY A 60 -8.42 3.52 5.22
N LEU A 61 -9.38 3.93 4.38
CA LEU A 61 -9.23 3.95 2.93
C LEU A 61 -8.11 4.89 2.49
N LEU A 62 -8.02 6.09 3.07
CA LEU A 62 -6.95 7.03 2.75
C LEU A 62 -5.58 6.47 3.10
N LEU A 63 -5.42 5.84 4.27
CA LEU A 63 -4.18 5.17 4.66
C LEU A 63 -3.79 4.07 3.68
N LEU A 64 -4.76 3.27 3.24
CA LEU A 64 -4.54 2.20 2.26
C LEU A 64 -4.12 2.77 0.89
N VAL A 65 -4.83 3.78 0.39
CA VAL A 65 -4.53 4.43 -0.90
C VAL A 65 -3.16 5.09 -0.87
N LEU A 66 -2.79 5.77 0.22
CA LEU A 66 -1.47 6.36 0.38
C LEU A 66 -0.37 5.30 0.42
N ALA A 67 -0.61 4.18 1.13
CA ALA A 67 0.36 3.08 1.19
C ALA A 67 0.60 2.46 -0.20
N ILE A 68 -0.46 2.14 -0.93
CA ILE A 68 -0.37 1.57 -2.28
C ILE A 68 0.21 2.59 -3.26
N GLY A 69 -0.24 3.85 -3.22
CA GLY A 69 0.22 4.91 -4.12
C GLY A 69 1.70 5.20 -3.94
N PHE A 70 2.17 5.28 -2.69
CA PHE A 70 3.59 5.46 -2.39
C PHE A 70 4.41 4.25 -2.87
N TRP A 71 3.90 3.02 -2.66
CA TRP A 71 4.55 1.81 -3.13
C TRP A 71 4.70 1.80 -4.66
N LEU A 72 3.62 2.07 -5.40
CA LEU A 72 3.63 2.12 -6.86
C LEU A 72 4.57 3.21 -7.39
N GLY A 73 4.57 4.40 -6.78
CA GLY A 73 5.41 5.52 -7.21
C GLY A 73 6.90 5.32 -6.93
N TRP A 74 7.25 4.60 -5.87
CA TRP A 74 8.64 4.36 -5.47
C TRP A 74 9.22 3.08 -6.04
N VAL A 75 8.54 1.94 -5.85
CA VAL A 75 9.02 0.62 -6.32
C VAL A 75 8.91 0.51 -7.83
N ARG A 76 7.92 1.19 -8.43
CA ARG A 76 7.68 1.23 -9.88
C ARG A 76 7.85 -0.13 -10.54
N PRO A 77 7.08 -1.14 -10.08
CA PRO A 77 7.30 -2.52 -10.55
C PRO A 77 7.17 -2.62 -12.07
N PHE A 78 6.33 -1.78 -12.68
CA PHE A 78 6.13 -1.64 -14.13
C PHE A 78 7.40 -1.34 -14.94
N GLU A 79 8.42 -0.71 -14.37
CA GLU A 79 9.68 -0.43 -15.09
C GLU A 79 10.54 -1.68 -15.30
N ARG A 80 10.39 -2.71 -14.45
CA ARG A 80 11.15 -3.97 -14.56
C ARG A 80 10.48 -5.03 -15.42
N PHE A 81 9.20 -4.88 -15.74
CA PHE A 81 8.51 -5.83 -16.63
C PHE A 81 8.94 -5.68 -18.10
N ASP A 82 9.53 -4.54 -18.48
CA ASP A 82 10.09 -4.32 -19.83
C ASP A 82 11.34 -5.17 -20.09
N ASP A 83 12.01 -5.62 -19.02
CA ASP A 83 13.24 -6.42 -19.08
C ASP A 83 13.00 -7.93 -19.30
N ILE A 84 11.75 -8.34 -19.59
CA ILE A 84 11.39 -9.75 -19.82
C ILE A 84 12.06 -10.35 -21.06
N ASN A 85 12.52 -9.51 -21.99
CA ASN A 85 13.20 -9.93 -23.21
C ASN A 85 14.71 -10.07 -23.04
N ILE A 86 15.28 -9.69 -21.89
CA ILE A 86 16.67 -9.96 -21.56
C ILE A 86 16.72 -11.28 -20.81
N PRO A 87 17.43 -12.30 -21.31
CA PRO A 87 17.59 -13.55 -20.58
C PRO A 87 18.26 -13.24 -19.23
N ALA A 88 17.61 -13.63 -18.14
CA ALA A 88 18.18 -13.55 -16.80
C ALA A 88 19.58 -14.17 -16.84
N GLU A 89 20.57 -13.50 -16.23
CA GLU A 89 21.92 -14.04 -16.15
C GLU A 89 21.84 -15.48 -15.61
N PRO A 90 22.48 -16.46 -16.26
CA PRO A 90 22.48 -17.82 -15.77
C PRO A 90 23.03 -17.80 -14.34
N GLU A 91 22.20 -18.28 -13.43
CA GLU A 91 22.56 -18.56 -12.05
C GLU A 91 23.88 -19.33 -11.98
N HIS A 92 24.98 -18.63 -11.71
CA HIS A 92 26.27 -19.24 -11.43
C HIS A 92 26.42 -19.41 -9.91
N HIS A 93 25.99 -20.59 -9.44
CA HIS A 93 26.31 -21.29 -8.18
C HIS A 93 25.96 -20.62 -6.85
#